data_AF-A0A7C1HEM2-F1
#
_entry.id   AF-A0A7C1HEM2-F1
#
_cell.length_a   1.000
_cell.length_b   1.000
_cell.length_c   1.000
_cell.angle_alpha   90.00
_cell.angle_beta   90.00
_cell.angle_gamma   90.00
#
_symmetry.space_group_name_H-M   'P 1'
#
loop_
_entity.id
_entity.type
_entity.pdbx_description
1 polymer ?
#
loop_
_entity_poly.entity_id
_entity_poly.type
_entity_poly.pdbx_seq_one_letter_code
_entity_poly.pdbx_strand_id
1 'polypeptide(L)'
;SDPVFIKENIIHYCVPNIASAVARTASRAMNNIVLPLVISIARDGINETCRQNLALQKALYIHNGKCVNRGVADIFDLKFHEFKCD
;
A
#
# COMPACT_ATOMS: atom_id res chain seq x y z
N SER A 1 -6.76 26.74 7.77
CA SER A 1 -5.58 25.96 8.15
C SER A 1 -4.35 26.76 7.81
N ASP A 2 -3.36 26.81 8.69
CA ASP A 2 -2.05 27.39 8.39
C ASP A 2 -1.10 26.23 8.06
N PRO A 3 -0.88 25.91 6.76
CA PRO A 3 -0.20 24.68 6.35
C PRO A 3 1.33 24.82 6.35
N VAL A 4 1.83 26.01 6.68
CA VAL A 4 3.24 26.33 6.70
C VAL A 4 3.68 26.78 8.08
N PHE A 5 4.91 26.48 8.46
CA PHE A 5 5.54 27.04 9.64
C PHE A 5 7.02 27.32 9.39
N ILE A 6 7.60 28.26 10.14
CA ILE A 6 9.01 28.63 10.02
C ILE A 6 9.80 27.94 11.13
N LYS A 7 10.88 27.24 10.77
CA LYS A 7 11.84 26.65 11.72
C LYS A 7 13.25 26.73 11.14
N GLU A 8 14.22 27.19 11.94
CA GLU A 8 15.59 27.50 11.49
C GLU A 8 15.61 28.49 10.29
N ASN A 9 14.72 29.50 10.30
CA ASN A 9 14.52 30.45 9.19
C ASN A 9 14.14 29.80 7.83
N ILE A 10 13.66 28.55 7.83
CA ILE A 10 13.17 27.83 6.65
C ILE A 10 11.65 27.67 6.76
N ILE A 11 10.93 27.84 5.65
CA ILE A 11 9.49 27.57 5.55
C ILE A 11 9.29 26.06 5.30
N HIS A 12 8.54 25.41 6.19
CA HIS A 12 8.21 23.98 6.10
C HIS A 12 6.75 23.80 5.69
N TYR A 13 6.50 22.98 4.66
CA TYR A 13 5.17 22.55 4.23
C TYR A 13 5.08 21.02 4.33
N CYS A 14 4.39 20.51 5.36
CA CYS A 14 4.36 19.08 5.71
C CYS A 14 2.93 18.53 5.75
N VAL A 15 2.03 19.04 4.91
CA VAL A 15 0.65 18.55 4.83
C VAL A 15 0.65 17.11 4.33
N PRO A 16 0.14 16.13 5.10
CA PRO A 16 0.03 14.76 4.63
C PRO A 16 -1.10 14.64 3.59
N ASN A 17 -1.03 13.61 2.75
CA ASN A 17 -2.10 13.29 1.79
C ASN A 17 -2.49 14.47 0.86
N ILE A 18 -1.51 15.22 0.34
CA ILE A 18 -1.72 16.37 -0.56
C ILE A 18 -2.60 16.01 -1.77
N ALA A 19 -2.53 14.76 -2.23
CA ALA A 19 -3.37 14.27 -3.32
C ALA A 19 -4.88 14.44 -3.07
N SER A 20 -5.33 14.48 -1.82
CA SER A 20 -6.74 14.72 -1.49
C SER A 20 -7.22 16.12 -1.85
N ALA A 21 -6.31 17.12 -1.93
CA ALA A 21 -6.65 18.46 -2.39
C ALA A 21 -7.09 18.48 -3.87
N VAL A 22 -6.70 17.47 -4.65
CA VAL A 22 -7.08 17.27 -6.05
C VAL A 22 -7.75 15.90 -6.25
N ALA A 23 -8.70 15.58 -5.36
CA ALA A 23 -9.32 14.25 -5.26
C ALA A 23 -9.77 13.65 -6.60
N ARG A 24 -10.46 14.42 -7.47
CA ARG A 24 -10.93 13.90 -8.76
C ARG A 24 -9.78 13.40 -9.66
N THR A 25 -8.66 14.12 -9.68
CA THR A 25 -7.47 13.74 -10.46
C THR A 25 -6.75 12.58 -9.79
N ALA A 26 -6.54 12.65 -8.48
CA ALA A 26 -5.86 11.61 -7.70
C ALA A 26 -6.60 10.26 -7.80
N SER A 27 -7.92 10.25 -7.63
CA SER A 27 -8.73 9.03 -7.74
C SER A 27 -8.65 8.41 -9.13
N ARG A 28 -8.69 9.21 -10.20
CA ARG A 28 -8.56 8.69 -11.58
C ARG A 28 -7.16 8.11 -11.82
N ALA A 29 -6.11 8.80 -11.38
CA ALA A 29 -4.74 8.33 -11.51
C ALA A 29 -4.52 7.01 -10.74
N MET A 30 -4.96 6.94 -9.49
CA MET A 30 -4.86 5.72 -8.68
C MET A 30 -5.69 4.57 -9.26
N ASN A 31 -6.92 4.84 -9.71
CA ASN A 31 -7.78 3.82 -10.31
C ASN A 31 -7.16 3.20 -11.57
N ASN A 32 -6.51 3.99 -12.43
CA ASN A 32 -5.86 3.47 -13.64
C ASN A 32 -4.76 2.44 -13.32
N ILE A 33 -4.14 2.52 -12.14
CA ILE A 33 -3.09 1.60 -11.69
C ILE A 33 -3.71 0.40 -10.93
N VAL A 34 -4.68 0.66 -10.06
CA VAL A 34 -5.24 -0.34 -9.13
C VAL A 34 -6.32 -1.21 -9.79
N LEU A 35 -7.09 -0.68 -10.73
CA LEU A 35 -8.22 -1.39 -11.32
C LEU A 35 -7.84 -2.74 -11.98
N PRO A 36 -6.75 -2.85 -12.78
CA PRO A 36 -6.36 -4.14 -13.35
C PRO A 36 -6.04 -5.18 -12.28
N LEU A 37 -5.41 -4.77 -11.18
CA LEU A 37 -5.08 -5.63 -10.05
C LEU A 37 -6.34 -6.17 -9.37
N VAL A 38 -7.31 -5.28 -9.11
CA VAL A 38 -8.59 -5.63 -8.50
C VAL A 38 -9.36 -6.63 -9.37
N ILE A 39 -9.36 -6.42 -10.69
CA ILE A 39 -10.02 -7.34 -11.64
C ILE A 39 -9.35 -8.72 -11.61
N SER A 40 -8.02 -8.81 -11.61
CA SER A 40 -7.32 -10.09 -11.53
C SER A 40 -7.63 -10.83 -10.23
N ILE A 41 -7.60 -10.13 -9.08
CA ILE A 41 -7.93 -10.73 -7.78
C ILE A 41 -9.39 -11.21 -7.75
N ALA A 42 -10.32 -10.43 -8.31
CA ALA A 42 -11.73 -10.79 -8.34
C ALA A 42 -12.00 -12.02 -9.22
N ARG A 43 -11.24 -12.19 -10.31
CA ARG A 43 -11.40 -13.31 -11.25
C ARG A 43 -10.71 -14.59 -10.76
N ASP A 44 -9.46 -14.47 -10.35
CA ASP A 44 -8.56 -15.61 -10.13
C ASP A 44 -8.34 -15.92 -8.64
N GLY A 45 -8.76 -15.00 -7.75
CA GLY A 45 -8.46 -15.06 -6.33
C GLY A 45 -7.03 -14.61 -5.99
N ILE A 46 -6.77 -14.39 -4.71
CA ILE A 46 -5.50 -13.80 -4.26
C ILE A 46 -4.30 -14.73 -4.48
N ASN A 47 -4.45 -16.04 -4.26
CA ASN A 47 -3.37 -17.01 -4.38
C ASN A 47 -2.86 -17.13 -5.82
N GLU A 48 -3.77 -17.32 -6.77
CA GLU A 48 -3.42 -17.41 -8.19
C GLU A 48 -2.87 -16.08 -8.71
N THR A 49 -3.49 -14.95 -8.34
CA THR A 49 -2.98 -13.64 -8.75
C THR A 49 -1.56 -13.39 -8.21
N CYS A 50 -1.26 -13.79 -6.97
CA CYS A 50 0.08 -13.67 -6.41
C CYS A 50 1.08 -14.62 -7.08
N ARG A 51 0.64 -15.80 -7.54
CA ARG A 51 1.47 -16.73 -8.30
C ARG A 51 1.88 -16.14 -9.66
N GLN A 52 0.96 -15.44 -10.31
CA GLN A 52 1.19 -14.77 -11.59
C GLN A 52 1.93 -13.43 -11.45
N ASN A 53 1.84 -12.78 -10.29
CA ASN A 53 2.42 -11.46 -10.01
C ASN A 53 3.24 -11.46 -8.71
N LEU A 54 4.55 -11.69 -8.85
CA LEU A 54 5.51 -11.68 -7.73
C LEU A 54 5.57 -10.32 -6.99
N ALA A 55 5.25 -9.21 -7.65
CA ALA A 55 5.21 -7.91 -6.98
C ALA A 55 4.02 -7.83 -6.02
N LEU A 56 2.86 -8.37 -6.42
CA LEU A 56 1.69 -8.48 -5.54
C LEU A 56 1.97 -9.40 -4.35
N GLN A 57 2.62 -10.54 -4.59
CA GLN A 57 3.00 -11.49 -3.54
C GLN A 57 3.81 -10.80 -2.43
N LYS A 58 4.78 -9.97 -2.79
CA LYS A 58 5.60 -9.18 -1.84
C LYS A 58 4.86 -8.02 -1.20
N ALA A 59 3.77 -7.56 -1.79
CA ALA A 59 2.95 -6.46 -1.28
C ALA A 59 1.96 -6.90 -0.19
N LEU A 60 1.74 -8.21 0.02
CA LEU A 60 0.86 -8.71 1.07
C LEU A 60 1.39 -8.39 2.46
N TYR A 61 0.51 -7.92 3.34
CA TYR A 61 0.83 -7.67 4.76
C TYR A 61 0.34 -8.79 5.67
N ILE A 62 -0.90 -9.25 5.43
CA ILE A 62 -1.55 -10.29 6.24
C ILE A 62 -2.22 -11.28 5.30
N HIS A 63 -2.06 -12.57 5.58
CA HIS A 63 -2.76 -13.66 4.90
C HIS A 63 -3.24 -14.68 5.93
N ASN A 64 -4.54 -15.03 5.91
CA ASN A 64 -5.16 -15.98 6.86
C ASN A 64 -4.78 -15.71 8.33
N GLY A 65 -4.84 -14.45 8.76
CA GLY A 65 -4.54 -14.03 10.13
C GLY A 65 -3.06 -14.01 10.51
N LYS A 66 -2.15 -14.29 9.57
CA LYS A 66 -0.70 -14.31 9.79
C LYS A 66 -0.03 -13.13 9.12
N CYS A 67 0.94 -12.50 9.79
CA CYS A 67 1.74 -11.44 9.19
C CYS A 67 2.74 -12.05 8.20
N VAL A 68 2.69 -11.62 6.95
CA VAL A 68 3.53 -12.13 5.85
C VAL A 68 4.48 -11.08 5.28
N ASN A 69 4.45 -9.87 5.83
CA ASN A 69 5.41 -8.82 5.52
C ASN A 69 6.45 -8.70 6.63
N ARG A 70 7.72 -8.90 6.30
CA ARG A 70 8.81 -8.86 7.28
C ARG A 70 8.98 -7.48 7.92
N GLY A 71 8.90 -6.40 7.14
CA GLY A 71 9.05 -5.05 7.69
C GLY A 71 7.97 -4.71 8.72
N VAL A 72 6.72 -5.09 8.46
CA VAL A 72 5.62 -4.94 9.43
C VAL A 72 5.85 -5.83 10.66
N ALA A 73 6.28 -7.08 10.45
CA ALA A 73 6.56 -8.00 11.54
C ALA A 73 7.63 -7.45 12.50
N ASP A 74 8.74 -6.93 11.96
CA ASP A 74 9.85 -6.42 12.75
C ASP A 74 9.48 -5.12 13.49
N ILE A 75 8.72 -4.20 12.86
CA ILE A 75 8.31 -2.93 13.49
C ILE A 75 7.36 -3.16 14.67
N PHE A 76 6.47 -4.14 14.56
CA PHE A 76 5.40 -4.38 15.54
C PHE A 76 5.63 -5.63 16.41
N ASP A 77 6.83 -6.22 16.37
CA ASP A 77 7.19 -7.45 17.11
C ASP A 77 6.19 -8.61 16.88
N LEU A 78 5.73 -8.76 15.63
CA LEU A 78 4.82 -9.82 15.23
C LEU A 78 5.60 -11.03 14.69
N LYS A 79 5.04 -12.23 14.85
CA LYS A 79 5.60 -13.43 14.23
C LYS A 79 5.49 -13.34 12.70
N PHE A 80 6.64 -13.33 12.03
CA PHE A 80 6.70 -13.43 10.57
C PHE A 80 6.35 -14.85 10.10
N HIS A 81 5.51 -14.93 9.07
CA HIS A 81 5.17 -16.15 8.37
C HIS A 81 5.52 -16.01 6.89
N GLU A 82 6.31 -16.93 6.36
CA GLU A 82 6.60 -16.95 4.93
C GLU A 82 5.33 -17.29 4.15
N PHE A 83 4.92 -16.39 3.25
CA PHE A 83 3.83 -16.66 2.32
C PHE A 83 4.34 -17.39 1.10
N LYS A 84 3.79 -18.57 0.84
CA LYS A 84 3.99 -19.34 -0.40
C LYS A 84 2.63 -19.51 -1.05
N CYS A 85 2.56 -19.24 -2.35
CA CYS A 85 1.38 -19.60 -3.13
C CYS A 85 1.46 -21.10 -3.39
N ASP A 86 0.65 -21.88 -2.68
CA ASP A 86 0.37 -23.28 -3.02
C ASP A 86 -0.22 -23.35 -4.43
#